data_AF-A0ABD5ENT4-F1
#
_entry.id   AF-A0ABD5ENT4-F1
#
_cell.length_a   1.000
_cell.length_b   1.000
_cell.length_c   1.000
_cell.angle_alpha   90.00
_cell.angle_beta   90.00
_cell.angle_gamma   90.00
#
_symmetry.space_group_name_H-M   'P 1'
#
loop_
_entity.id
_entity.type
_entity.pdbx_description
1 polymer ?
#
loop_
_entity_poly.entity_id
_entity_poly.type
_entity_poly.pdbx_seq_one_letter_code
_entity_poly.pdbx_strand_id
1 'polypeptide(L)'
;MADSSAGRPPSRVPLTPVGTWTARVRRPGGDSVGSFRFTAWGHALLTVGGVGAGRWSSLGPGGFLFRITEPVLDADGRCAGWVDIEQHARQHGGFFTSRGTSRVYDADGRLTRAVPVAVEAARVED
;
A
#
# COMPACT_ATOMS: atom_id res chain seq x y z
N MET A 1 42.52 28.29 -14.45
CA MET A 1 42.09 27.25 -13.49
C MET A 1 40.57 27.24 -13.53
N ALA A 2 39.96 26.25 -14.18
CA ALA A 2 38.51 26.07 -14.20
C ALA A 2 38.20 24.89 -13.28
N ASP A 3 37.54 25.17 -12.17
CA ASP A 3 37.01 24.17 -11.25
C ASP A 3 35.75 23.58 -11.89
N SER A 4 35.84 22.32 -12.33
CA SER A 4 34.71 21.56 -12.86
C SER A 4 34.18 20.65 -11.75
N SER A 5 33.37 21.23 -10.87
CA SER A 5 32.54 20.44 -9.95
C SER A 5 31.44 19.74 -10.76
N ALA A 6 31.74 18.54 -11.24
CA ALA A 6 30.75 17.67 -11.86
C ALA A 6 29.70 17.28 -10.80
N GLY A 7 28.54 17.94 -10.86
CA GLY A 7 27.38 17.61 -10.02
C GLY A 7 27.01 16.14 -10.21
N ARG A 8 26.94 15.41 -9.09
CA ARG A 8 26.44 14.02 -9.07
C ARG A 8 25.09 13.98 -9.79
N PRO A 9 24.87 13.12 -10.80
CA PRO A 9 23.57 13.00 -11.43
C PRO A 9 22.52 12.67 -10.35
N PRO A 10 21.30 13.21 -10.43
CA PRO A 10 20.27 12.92 -9.44
C PRO A 10 20.09 11.41 -9.37
N SER A 11 20.20 10.85 -8.17
CA SER A 11 20.00 9.43 -7.90
C SER A 11 18.65 9.02 -8.50
N ARG A 12 18.66 8.19 -9.55
CA ARG A 12 17.43 7.73 -10.17
C ARG A 12 16.67 6.91 -9.14
N VAL A 13 15.57 7.44 -8.61
CA VAL A 13 14.76 6.72 -7.62
C VAL A 13 14.30 5.41 -8.26
N PRO A 14 14.61 4.24 -7.67
CA PRO A 14 14.24 2.97 -8.26
C PRO A 14 12.71 2.86 -8.37
N LEU A 15 12.21 2.48 -9.54
CA LEU A 15 10.78 2.26 -9.79
C LEU A 15 10.33 0.89 -9.25
N THR A 16 10.60 0.65 -7.97
CA THR A 16 10.23 -0.54 -7.22
C THR A 16 9.45 -0.14 -5.97
N PRO A 17 8.35 -0.83 -5.62
CA PRO A 17 7.57 -0.49 -4.43
C PRO A 17 8.31 -0.83 -3.14
N VAL A 18 9.39 -1.63 -3.20
CA VAL A 18 10.16 -2.05 -2.02
C VAL A 18 10.57 -0.87 -1.17
N GLY A 19 10.17 -0.85 0.10
CA GLY A 19 10.36 0.27 1.01
C GLY A 19 9.16 0.50 1.93
N THR A 20 9.28 1.51 2.78
CA THR A 20 8.23 1.97 3.69
C THR A 20 7.56 3.23 3.10
N TRP A 21 6.25 3.32 3.26
CA TRP A 21 5.44 4.38 2.68
C TRP A 21 4.40 4.87 3.67
N THR A 22 4.26 6.18 3.82
CA THR A 22 3.10 6.80 4.46
C THR A 22 2.02 7.05 3.41
N ALA A 23 0.77 6.84 3.78
CA ALA A 23 -0.34 6.86 2.84
C ALA A 23 -1.55 7.62 3.36
N ARG A 24 -2.19 8.38 2.46
CA ARG A 24 -3.56 8.86 2.61
C ARG A 24 -4.48 7.89 1.86
N VAL A 25 -5.41 7.30 2.59
CA VAL A 25 -6.38 6.32 2.08
C VAL A 25 -7.74 7.00 2.00
N ARG A 26 -8.30 7.09 0.81
CA ARG A 26 -9.60 7.71 0.52
C ARG A 26 -10.64 6.65 0.24
N ARG A 27 -11.77 6.75 0.93
CA ARG A 27 -12.91 5.83 0.79
C ARG A 27 -14.23 6.56 1.06
N PRO A 28 -15.37 6.05 0.56
CA PRO A 28 -16.68 6.56 0.95
C PRO A 28 -16.83 6.58 2.47
N GLY A 29 -17.19 7.75 3.02
CA GLY A 29 -17.33 7.95 4.47
C GLY A 29 -16.12 8.62 5.15
N GLY A 30 -15.01 8.84 4.43
CA GLY A 30 -13.92 9.69 4.90
C GLY A 30 -12.53 9.18 4.56
N ASP A 31 -11.55 10.04 4.82
CA ASP A 31 -10.14 9.76 4.61
C ASP A 31 -9.50 9.24 5.90
N SER A 32 -8.46 8.42 5.74
CA SER A 32 -7.64 7.90 6.83
C SER A 32 -6.16 7.91 6.43
N VAL A 33 -5.28 7.80 7.42
CA VAL A 33 -3.85 7.67 7.21
C VAL A 33 -3.44 6.22 7.48
N GLY A 34 -2.52 5.69 6.68
CA GLY A 34 -1.94 4.37 6.86
C GLY A 34 -0.46 4.34 6.53
N SER A 35 0.17 3.19 6.73
CA SER A 35 1.56 2.96 6.31
C SER A 35 1.76 1.56 5.79
N PHE A 36 2.46 1.44 4.66
CA PHE A 36 2.75 0.18 4.01
C PHE A 36 4.24 -0.14 4.04
N ARG A 37 4.58 -1.41 4.20
CA ARG A 37 5.92 -1.95 3.91
C ARG A 37 5.81 -2.96 2.78
N PHE A 38 6.52 -2.71 1.70
CA PHE A 38 6.73 -3.69 0.63
C PHE A 38 8.15 -4.25 0.73
N THR A 39 8.27 -5.58 0.79
CA THR A 39 9.59 -6.25 0.89
C THR A 39 10.07 -6.71 -0.47
N ALA A 40 11.39 -6.87 -0.63
CA ALA A 40 11.98 -7.41 -1.87
C ALA A 40 11.51 -8.83 -2.20
N TRP A 41 11.02 -9.58 -1.20
CA TRP A 41 10.48 -10.94 -1.38
C TRP A 41 9.00 -10.98 -1.75
N GLY A 42 8.38 -9.84 -2.07
CA GLY A 42 7.00 -9.77 -2.54
C GLY A 42 5.95 -9.70 -1.44
N HIS A 43 6.31 -9.42 -0.18
CA HIS A 43 5.33 -9.20 0.89
C HIS A 43 4.85 -7.75 0.93
N ALA A 44 3.55 -7.56 1.14
CA ALA A 44 2.91 -6.27 1.40
C ALA A 44 2.33 -6.30 2.82
N LEU A 45 2.72 -5.34 3.65
CA LEU A 45 2.30 -5.26 5.05
C LEU A 45 1.64 -3.90 5.30
N LEU A 46 0.48 -3.89 5.94
CA LEU A 46 -0.12 -2.70 6.52
C LEU A 46 0.35 -2.61 7.98
N THR A 47 1.00 -1.49 8.31
CA THR A 47 1.71 -1.29 9.59
C THR A 47 1.11 -0.18 10.44
N VAL A 48 0.30 0.70 9.83
CA VAL A 48 -0.47 1.77 10.48
C VAL A 48 -1.82 1.86 9.77
N GLY A 49 -2.89 2.14 10.51
CA GLY A 49 -4.26 2.21 9.98
C GLY A 49 -5.03 0.88 10.01
N GLY A 50 -4.36 -0.18 10.47
CA GLY A 50 -4.86 -1.55 10.57
C GLY A 50 -3.70 -2.53 10.77
N VAL A 51 -4.00 -3.83 10.81
CA VAL A 51 -2.99 -4.89 10.84
C VAL A 51 -3.30 -5.85 9.71
N GLY A 52 -2.45 -5.87 8.68
CA GLY A 52 -2.70 -6.67 7.49
C GLY A 52 -1.44 -7.14 6.83
N ALA A 53 -1.53 -8.30 6.17
CA ALA A 53 -0.44 -8.86 5.40
C ALA A 53 -0.95 -9.47 4.10
N GLY A 54 -0.04 -9.54 3.12
CA GLY A 54 -0.30 -10.21 1.87
C GLY A 54 0.89 -10.06 0.93
N ARG A 55 0.60 -9.92 -0.36
CA ARG A 55 1.61 -9.99 -1.42
C ARG A 55 1.52 -8.79 -2.35
N TRP A 56 2.66 -8.44 -2.94
CA TRP A 56 2.71 -7.57 -4.11
C TRP A 56 3.42 -8.26 -5.27
N SER A 57 3.10 -7.84 -6.49
CA SER A 57 3.75 -8.28 -7.71
C SER A 57 3.98 -7.09 -8.64
N SER A 58 5.05 -7.15 -9.44
CA SER A 58 5.32 -6.12 -10.45
C SER A 58 4.38 -6.31 -11.64
N LEU A 59 3.90 -5.19 -12.18
CA LEU A 59 3.20 -5.10 -13.47
C LEU A 59 4.10 -4.43 -14.54
N GLY A 60 5.42 -4.43 -14.34
CA GLY A 60 6.39 -3.71 -15.15
C GLY A 60 6.85 -2.39 -14.50
N PRO A 61 7.63 -1.56 -15.22
CA PRO A 61 8.22 -0.33 -14.68
C PRO A 61 7.19 0.58 -14.00
N GLY A 62 7.39 0.84 -12.70
CA GLY A 62 6.52 1.67 -11.88
C GLY A 62 5.11 1.11 -11.64
N GLY A 63 4.71 0.00 -12.27
CA GLY A 63 3.42 -0.64 -12.05
C GLY A 63 3.54 -1.78 -11.05
N PHE A 64 2.60 -1.88 -10.11
CA PHE A 64 2.52 -3.03 -9.23
C PHE A 64 1.08 -3.27 -8.76
N LEU A 65 0.78 -4.52 -8.43
CA LEU A 65 -0.44 -4.92 -7.74
C LEU A 65 -0.08 -5.30 -6.32
N PHE A 66 -0.92 -4.96 -5.35
CA PHE A 66 -0.83 -5.55 -4.02
C PHE A 66 -2.19 -5.99 -3.52
N ARG A 67 -2.18 -7.11 -2.79
CA ARG A 67 -3.35 -7.66 -2.12
C ARG A 67 -3.01 -7.92 -0.66
N ILE A 68 -3.82 -7.38 0.25
CA ILE A 68 -3.64 -7.45 1.70
C ILE A 68 -4.93 -7.99 2.32
N THR A 69 -4.80 -8.86 3.31
CA THR A 69 -5.91 -9.28 4.16
C THR A 69 -5.74 -8.71 5.57
N GLU A 70 -6.80 -8.14 6.11
CA GLU A 70 -6.88 -7.61 7.47
C GLU A 70 -8.00 -8.31 8.23
N PRO A 71 -7.76 -8.81 9.45
CA PRO A 71 -8.85 -9.32 10.28
C PRO A 71 -9.71 -8.16 10.81
N VAL A 72 -11.01 -8.38 10.86
CA VAL A 72 -11.93 -7.52 11.63
C VAL A 72 -12.14 -8.20 12.96
N LEU A 73 -11.72 -7.55 14.04
CA LEU A 73 -11.85 -8.09 15.39
C LEU A 73 -13.03 -7.45 16.12
N ASP A 74 -13.73 -8.24 16.93
CA ASP A 74 -14.73 -7.74 17.87
C ASP A 74 -14.07 -7.14 19.14
N ALA A 75 -14.90 -6.70 20.08
CA ALA A 75 -14.44 -6.08 21.32
C ALA A 75 -13.64 -7.04 22.23
N ASP A 76 -13.82 -8.35 22.07
CA ASP A 76 -13.10 -9.39 22.82
C ASP A 76 -11.83 -9.85 22.08
N GLY A 77 -11.53 -9.25 20.92
CA GLY A 77 -10.39 -9.63 20.08
C GLY A 77 -10.62 -10.88 19.24
N ARG A 78 -11.85 -11.39 19.12
CA ARG A 78 -12.16 -12.53 18.25
C ARG A 78 -12.37 -12.05 16.82
N CYS A 79 -12.03 -12.91 15.87
CA CYS A 79 -12.26 -12.64 14.45
C CYS A 79 -13.76 -12.62 14.14
N ALA A 80 -14.29 -11.46 13.78
CA ALA A 80 -15.68 -11.26 13.35
C ALA A 80 -15.82 -11.27 11.81
N GLY A 81 -14.70 -11.30 11.09
CA GLY A 81 -14.65 -11.25 9.64
C GLY A 81 -13.28 -10.80 9.14
N TRP A 82 -13.18 -10.47 7.86
CA TRP A 82 -11.94 -9.94 7.29
C TRP A 82 -12.21 -8.98 6.14
N VAL A 83 -11.21 -8.14 5.87
CA VAL A 83 -11.17 -7.28 4.71
C VAL A 83 -10.12 -7.84 3.75
N ASP A 84 -10.53 -8.07 2.51
CA ASP A 84 -9.65 -8.37 1.39
C ASP A 84 -9.47 -7.12 0.53
N ILE A 85 -8.24 -6.64 0.43
CA ILE A 85 -7.91 -5.37 -0.21
C ILE A 85 -7.06 -5.67 -1.43
N GLU A 86 -7.57 -5.34 -2.61
CA GLU A 86 -6.81 -5.41 -3.86
C GLU A 86 -6.60 -4.01 -4.41
N GLN A 87 -5.38 -3.70 -4.85
CA GLN A 87 -4.98 -2.40 -5.33
C GLN A 87 -4.06 -2.51 -6.55
N HIS A 88 -4.36 -1.71 -7.57
CA HIS A 88 -3.50 -1.50 -8.73
C HIS A 88 -2.82 -0.15 -8.60
N ALA A 89 -1.48 -0.15 -8.60
CA ALA A 89 -0.68 1.00 -8.26
C ALA A 89 0.27 1.43 -9.38
N ARG A 90 0.57 2.74 -9.39
CA ARG A 90 1.58 3.38 -10.23
C ARG A 90 2.50 4.24 -9.35
N GLN A 91 3.80 3.93 -9.39
CA GLN A 91 4.86 4.65 -8.71
C GLN A 91 5.51 5.67 -9.65
N HIS A 92 5.74 6.86 -9.10
CA HIS A 92 6.43 7.98 -9.71
C HIS A 92 7.51 8.46 -8.73
N GLY A 93 8.72 7.91 -8.85
CA GLY A 93 9.82 8.21 -7.94
C GLY A 93 9.50 7.87 -6.49
N GLY A 94 9.55 8.87 -5.61
CA GLY A 94 9.24 8.76 -4.18
C GLY A 94 7.74 8.71 -3.83
N PHE A 95 6.85 8.62 -4.82
CA PHE A 95 5.40 8.61 -4.62
C PHE A 95 4.74 7.45 -5.36
N PHE A 96 3.60 6.97 -4.88
CA PHE A 96 2.70 6.15 -5.69
C PHE A 96 1.24 6.52 -5.49
N THR A 97 0.42 6.22 -6.50
CA THR A 97 -1.03 6.23 -6.40
C THR A 97 -1.58 4.84 -6.67
N SER A 98 -2.66 4.45 -6.03
CA SER A 98 -3.36 3.21 -6.34
C SER A 98 -4.87 3.35 -6.29
N ARG A 99 -5.56 2.45 -7.00
CA ARG A 99 -7.02 2.29 -6.94
C ARG A 99 -7.37 0.82 -6.89
N GLY A 100 -8.47 0.52 -6.22
CA GLY A 100 -9.01 -0.83 -6.17
C GLY A 100 -10.23 -0.92 -5.27
N THR A 101 -10.55 -2.13 -4.83
CA THR A 101 -11.74 -2.41 -4.03
C THR A 101 -11.35 -3.19 -2.78
N SER A 102 -11.83 -2.73 -1.64
CA SER A 102 -11.84 -3.50 -0.39
C SER A 102 -13.15 -4.28 -0.30
N ARG A 103 -13.06 -5.58 -0.07
CA ARG A 103 -14.20 -6.49 0.12
C ARG A 103 -14.22 -6.93 1.58
N VAL A 104 -15.34 -6.69 2.25
CA VAL A 104 -15.53 -7.05 3.66
C VAL A 104 -16.38 -8.31 3.72
N TYR A 105 -15.87 -9.32 4.41
CA TYR A 105 -16.53 -10.59 4.64
C TYR A 105 -16.85 -10.74 6.13
N ASP A 106 -17.98 -11.38 6.44
CA ASP A 106 -18.25 -11.87 7.79
C ASP A 106 -17.44 -13.14 8.10
N ALA A 107 -17.52 -13.62 9.33
CA ALA A 107 -16.77 -14.79 9.80
C ALA A 107 -17.04 -16.08 9.00
N ASP A 108 -18.22 -16.18 8.38
CA ASP A 108 -18.62 -17.33 7.55
C ASP A 108 -18.14 -17.19 6.09
N GLY A 109 -17.48 -16.09 5.74
CA GLY A 109 -16.96 -15.81 4.40
C GLY A 109 -17.99 -15.29 3.41
N ARG A 110 -19.14 -14.82 3.90
CA ARG A 110 -20.11 -14.13 3.05
C ARG A 110 -19.69 -12.68 2.89
N LEU A 111 -19.67 -12.22 1.64
CA LEU A 111 -19.41 -10.82 1.32
C LEU A 111 -20.52 -9.93 1.88
N THR A 112 -20.16 -8.99 2.74
CA THR A 112 -21.10 -8.04 3.35
C THR A 112 -21.03 -6.67 2.71
N ARG A 113 -19.85 -6.28 2.20
CA ARG A 113 -19.64 -4.96 1.58
C ARG A 113 -18.51 -4.97 0.56
N ALA A 114 -18.64 -4.14 -0.46
CA ALA A 114 -17.54 -3.74 -1.34
C ALA A 114 -17.36 -2.22 -1.28
N VAL A 115 -16.13 -1.76 -1.14
CA VAL A 115 -15.79 -0.35 -0.95
C VAL A 115 -14.69 0.05 -1.94
N PRO A 116 -14.93 1.03 -2.84
CA PRO A 116 -13.87 1.57 -3.68
C PRO A 116 -12.87 2.35 -2.82
N VAL A 117 -11.58 2.14 -3.06
CA VAL A 117 -10.49 2.76 -2.31
C VAL A 117 -9.47 3.34 -3.27
N ALA A 118 -9.00 4.55 -2.96
CA ALA A 118 -7.87 5.17 -3.61
C ALA A 118 -6.78 5.51 -2.58
N VAL A 119 -5.53 5.31 -2.95
CA VAL A 119 -4.37 5.58 -2.09
C VAL A 119 -3.45 6.57 -2.78
N GLU A 120 -2.95 7.53 -2.01
CA GLU A 120 -1.79 8.35 -2.35
C GLU A 120 -0.73 8.10 -1.27
N ALA A 121 0.49 7.78 -1.67
CA ALA A 121 1.54 7.44 -0.74
C ALA A 121 2.87 8.08 -1.09
N ALA A 122 3.63 8.44 -0.05
CA ALA A 122 4.96 9.00 -0.12
C ALA A 122 5.93 8.06 0.59
N ARG A 123 7.13 7.90 0.01
CA ARG A 123 8.18 7.07 0.57
C ARG A 123 8.71 7.73 1.84
N VAL A 124 8.93 6.93 2.88
CA VAL A 124 9.68 7.37 4.05
C VAL A 124 11.17 7.32 3.68
N GLU A 125 11.83 8.46 3.77
CA GLU A 125 13.29 8.53 3.66
C GLU A 125 13.92 8.05 4.98
N ASP A 126 14.98 7.26 4.87
CA ASP A 126 15.82 6.86 6.00
C ASP A 126 16.81 7.96 6.36
#